data_AF-A0A9E0H893-F1
#
_entry.id   AF-A0A9E0H893-F1
#
_cell.length_a   1.000
_cell.length_b   1.000
_cell.length_c   1.000
_cell.angle_alpha   90.00
_cell.angle_beta   90.00
_cell.angle_gamma   90.00
#
_symmetry.space_group_name_H-M   'P 1'
#
loop_
_entity.id
_entity.type
_entity.pdbx_description
1 polymer ?
#
loop_
_entity_poly.entity_id
_entity_poly.type
_entity_poly.pdbx_seq_one_letter_code
_entity_poly.pdbx_strand_id
1 'polypeptide(L)'
;MSRLSSVATLLPLVALAACVDNDADAGMVILRNVAPEAGCVASTESNVFQSSGKIQVDAPVGYVFTPLVRNDMTTVEGQNLTQRTIFIESIDATIGFLDPEVFTEAELTQLEADGLTRFRTPASGSIDPNGGLVTLQAVIVPPELLAAIAPKLTPQRDRITLDVRVQARGTNAGTSVTSNSFRYPVLVCRDCLAGVVGACDTIDPDGTYQQGGACNPLQDGLVDCCTTAEGTLRCPAVATPTSPAAAPR
;
A
#
# COMPACT_ATOMS: atom_id res chain seq x y z
N MET A 1 -66.96 -51.68 -3.05
CA MET A 1 -67.18 -50.25 -3.27
C MET A 1 -65.85 -49.55 -3.00
N SER A 2 -65.29 -48.91 -4.02
CA SER A 2 -63.92 -48.40 -4.09
C SER A 2 -63.65 -47.21 -3.18
N ARG A 3 -62.41 -47.17 -2.69
CA ARG A 3 -61.74 -46.11 -1.91
C ARG A 3 -61.61 -44.82 -2.71
N LEU A 4 -61.57 -43.67 -2.02
CA LEU A 4 -60.79 -42.50 -2.45
C LEU A 4 -60.23 -41.79 -1.22
N SER A 5 -58.91 -41.86 -1.09
CA SER A 5 -58.10 -41.21 -0.06
C SER A 5 -57.51 -39.96 -0.69
N SER A 6 -57.87 -38.77 -0.19
CA SER A 6 -57.34 -37.49 -0.67
C SER A 6 -55.92 -37.28 -0.16
N VAL A 7 -54.94 -37.22 -1.06
CA VAL A 7 -53.56 -36.83 -0.77
C VAL A 7 -53.45 -35.33 -1.05
N ALA A 8 -53.17 -34.54 -0.01
CA ALA A 8 -52.85 -33.13 -0.12
C ALA A 8 -51.34 -32.98 -0.35
N THR A 9 -50.97 -32.52 -1.55
CA THR A 9 -49.57 -32.28 -1.92
C THR A 9 -49.20 -30.84 -1.55
N LEU A 10 -48.43 -30.66 -0.47
CA LEU A 10 -47.75 -29.39 -0.17
C LEU A 10 -46.51 -29.26 -1.08
N LEU A 11 -46.47 -28.21 -1.91
CA LEU A 11 -45.27 -27.78 -2.63
C LEU A 11 -44.37 -26.97 -1.68
N PRO A 12 -43.08 -27.30 -1.49
CA PRO A 12 -42.14 -26.41 -0.82
C PRO A 12 -41.61 -25.38 -1.82
N LEU A 13 -41.91 -24.11 -1.60
CA LEU A 13 -41.25 -22.98 -2.27
C LEU A 13 -39.81 -22.90 -1.73
N VAL A 14 -38.85 -23.43 -2.48
CA VAL A 14 -37.42 -23.22 -2.21
C VAL A 14 -37.08 -21.81 -2.68
N ALA A 15 -37.10 -20.84 -1.75
CA ALA A 15 -36.54 -19.52 -1.98
C ALA A 15 -35.02 -19.66 -2.08
N LEU A 16 -34.51 -19.70 -3.31
CA LEU A 16 -33.10 -19.47 -3.60
C LEU A 16 -32.80 -18.01 -3.25
N ALA A 17 -32.37 -17.77 -2.01
CA ALA A 17 -31.58 -16.60 -1.69
C ALA A 17 -30.26 -16.73 -2.46
N ALA A 18 -30.23 -16.17 -3.67
CA ALA A 18 -28.98 -15.90 -4.34
C ALA A 18 -28.24 -14.89 -3.45
N CYS A 19 -27.20 -15.37 -2.76
CA CYS A 19 -26.17 -14.49 -2.22
C CYS A 19 -25.47 -13.86 -3.42
N VAL A 20 -26.04 -12.78 -3.95
CA VAL A 20 -25.31 -11.90 -4.85
C VAL A 20 -24.29 -11.21 -3.97
N ASP A 21 -23.04 -11.63 -4.13
CA ASP A 21 -21.89 -10.99 -3.50
C ASP A 21 -21.81 -9.57 -4.09
N ASN A 22 -22.41 -8.60 -3.40
CA ASN A 22 -22.69 -7.27 -3.94
C ASN A 22 -21.44 -6.38 -4.07
N ASP A 23 -20.25 -6.89 -3.72
CA ASP A 23 -19.09 -6.03 -3.43
C ASP A 23 -17.83 -6.28 -4.29
N ALA A 24 -17.80 -7.19 -5.29
CA ALA A 24 -16.51 -7.58 -5.89
C ALA A 24 -16.38 -7.67 -7.43
N ASP A 25 -17.46 -7.65 -8.23
CA ASP A 25 -17.35 -7.84 -9.69
C ASP A 25 -17.78 -6.60 -10.51
N ALA A 26 -17.54 -5.39 -9.98
CA ALA A 26 -17.90 -4.13 -10.63
C ALA A 26 -16.99 -3.73 -11.82
N GLY A 27 -16.18 -4.66 -12.34
CA GLY A 27 -15.30 -4.42 -13.48
C GLY A 27 -14.00 -3.68 -13.14
N MET A 28 -13.60 -3.58 -11.87
CA MET A 28 -12.31 -3.01 -11.47
C MET A 28 -11.60 -3.93 -10.48
N VAL A 29 -10.30 -4.17 -10.69
CA VAL A 29 -9.49 -5.05 -9.84
C VAL A 29 -8.12 -4.46 -9.59
N ILE A 30 -7.67 -4.46 -8.33
CA ILE A 30 -6.25 -4.31 -7.99
C ILE A 30 -5.58 -5.66 -8.16
N LEU A 31 -4.64 -5.75 -9.09
CA LEU A 31 -3.93 -6.99 -9.41
C LEU A 31 -2.75 -7.22 -8.46
N ARG A 32 -1.97 -6.16 -8.22
CA ARG A 32 -0.72 -6.23 -7.46
C ARG A 32 -0.19 -4.86 -7.07
N ASN A 33 0.74 -4.84 -6.12
CA ASN A 33 1.65 -3.71 -5.93
C ASN A 33 2.87 -3.85 -6.86
N VAL A 34 3.20 -2.79 -7.57
CA VAL A 34 4.36 -2.73 -8.47
C VAL A 34 5.49 -1.98 -7.77
N ALA A 35 6.71 -2.52 -7.77
CA ALA A 35 7.86 -1.77 -7.28
C ALA A 35 8.13 -0.54 -8.19
N PRO A 36 8.16 0.69 -7.64
CA PRO A 36 8.47 1.89 -8.43
C PRO A 36 9.93 1.91 -8.90
N GLU A 37 10.14 2.46 -10.09
CA GLU A 37 11.44 2.76 -10.68
C GLU A 37 11.96 4.12 -10.20
N ALA A 38 13.19 4.46 -10.59
CA ALA A 38 13.85 5.71 -10.25
C ALA A 38 12.96 6.93 -10.56
N GLY A 39 12.93 7.89 -9.63
CA GLY A 39 12.03 9.05 -9.71
C GLY A 39 10.61 8.77 -9.25
N CYS A 40 10.37 7.66 -8.53
CA CYS A 40 9.06 7.24 -8.06
C CYS A 40 8.08 7.07 -9.24
N VAL A 41 8.47 6.32 -10.26
CA VAL A 41 7.63 6.06 -11.43
C VAL A 41 7.20 4.59 -11.40
N ALA A 42 5.90 4.32 -11.41
CA ALA A 42 5.38 2.96 -11.54
C ALA A 42 4.97 2.70 -12.99
N SER A 43 5.36 1.54 -13.52
CA SER A 43 5.03 1.11 -14.88
C SER A 43 4.01 -0.03 -14.87
N THR A 44 3.05 0.00 -15.79
CA THR A 44 2.10 -1.11 -16.00
C THR A 44 2.78 -2.38 -16.48
N GLU A 45 3.95 -2.24 -17.12
CA GLU A 45 4.73 -3.35 -17.68
C GLU A 45 5.69 -3.99 -16.67
N SER A 46 5.83 -3.39 -15.48
CA SER A 46 6.73 -3.93 -14.47
C SER A 46 6.22 -5.28 -13.95
N ASN A 47 7.12 -6.26 -13.98
CA ASN A 47 6.89 -7.61 -13.47
C ASN A 47 7.43 -7.80 -12.04
N VAL A 48 8.00 -6.74 -11.45
CA VAL A 48 8.48 -6.79 -10.06
C VAL A 48 7.29 -6.64 -9.13
N PHE A 49 6.79 -7.79 -8.69
CA PHE A 49 5.71 -7.88 -7.72
C PHE A 49 6.25 -7.75 -6.29
N GLN A 50 5.65 -6.86 -5.52
CA GLN A 50 5.82 -6.82 -4.07
C GLN A 50 4.57 -7.39 -3.41
N SER A 51 4.74 -8.41 -2.57
CA SER A 51 3.63 -9.05 -1.83
C SER A 51 3.38 -8.43 -0.45
N SER A 52 4.32 -7.63 0.02
CA SER A 52 4.32 -7.01 1.34
C SER A 52 5.26 -5.81 1.34
N GLY A 53 4.97 -4.83 2.19
CA GLY A 53 5.80 -3.65 2.39
C GLY A 53 6.68 -3.73 3.63
N LYS A 54 7.72 -2.90 3.65
CA LYS A 54 8.55 -2.61 4.82
C LYS A 54 8.84 -1.11 4.88
N ILE A 55 8.75 -0.51 6.07
CA ILE A 55 8.99 0.92 6.26
C ILE A 55 9.63 1.20 7.61
N GLN A 56 10.51 2.21 7.63
CA GLN A 56 11.02 2.72 8.89
C GLN A 56 9.96 3.56 9.62
N VAL A 57 9.91 3.43 10.94
CA VAL A 57 8.91 4.11 11.77
C VAL A 57 9.04 5.64 11.78
N ASP A 58 10.18 6.17 11.37
CA ASP A 58 10.48 7.59 11.26
C ASP A 58 10.38 8.11 9.81
N ALA A 59 9.83 7.30 8.90
CA ALA A 59 9.66 7.68 7.51
C ALA A 59 8.74 8.93 7.36
N PRO A 60 9.22 10.03 6.75
CA PRO A 60 8.52 11.32 6.79
C PRO A 60 7.24 11.38 5.95
N VAL A 61 7.12 10.51 4.94
CA VAL A 61 6.01 10.53 3.96
C VAL A 61 4.98 9.43 4.23
N GLY A 62 5.31 8.43 5.06
CA GLY A 62 4.53 7.20 5.17
C GLY A 62 4.79 6.19 4.06
N TYR A 63 4.00 5.12 4.01
CA TYR A 63 4.16 4.05 3.03
C TYR A 63 3.40 4.39 1.74
N VAL A 64 4.14 4.61 0.66
CA VAL A 64 3.62 4.85 -0.69
C VAL A 64 3.36 3.51 -1.37
N PHE A 65 2.10 3.26 -1.69
CA PHE A 65 1.63 2.10 -2.42
C PHE A 65 1.35 2.46 -3.87
N THR A 66 1.73 1.56 -4.78
CA THR A 66 1.70 1.78 -6.21
C THR A 66 0.98 0.63 -6.91
N PRO A 67 -0.36 0.57 -6.80
CA PRO A 67 -1.13 -0.54 -7.32
C PRO A 67 -1.21 -0.51 -8.84
N LEU A 68 -1.16 -1.70 -9.44
CA LEU A 68 -1.62 -1.95 -10.79
C LEU A 68 -3.11 -2.31 -10.75
N VAL A 69 -3.93 -1.45 -11.35
CA VAL A 69 -5.39 -1.59 -11.41
C VAL A 69 -5.81 -1.92 -12.83
N ARG A 70 -6.74 -2.85 -12.98
CA ARG A 70 -7.30 -3.29 -14.25
C ARG A 70 -8.79 -3.00 -14.33
N ASN A 71 -9.26 -2.62 -15.52
CA ASN A 71 -10.67 -2.53 -15.85
C ASN A 71 -11.11 -3.80 -16.60
N ASP A 72 -11.92 -4.62 -15.94
CA ASP A 72 -12.49 -5.86 -16.43
C ASP A 72 -13.85 -5.68 -17.13
N MET A 73 -14.35 -4.45 -17.24
CA MET A 73 -15.53 -4.18 -18.09
C MET A 73 -15.22 -4.50 -19.54
N THR A 74 -16.16 -5.15 -20.22
CA THR A 74 -16.05 -5.47 -21.65
C THR A 74 -16.93 -4.54 -22.48
N THR A 75 -16.49 -4.24 -23.70
CA THR A 75 -17.28 -3.54 -24.70
C THR A 75 -17.63 -4.50 -25.83
N VAL A 76 -18.84 -4.41 -26.38
CA VAL A 76 -19.14 -5.06 -27.66
C VAL A 76 -18.89 -4.11 -28.83
N GLU A 77 -18.67 -4.66 -30.02
CA GLU A 77 -18.42 -3.88 -31.24
C GLU A 77 -19.52 -2.84 -31.47
N GLY A 78 -19.12 -1.59 -31.77
CA GLY A 78 -20.03 -0.45 -31.96
C GLY A 78 -20.47 0.27 -30.68
N GLN A 79 -20.05 -0.18 -29.48
CA GLN A 79 -20.29 0.56 -28.24
C GLN A 79 -19.28 1.70 -28.02
N ASN A 80 -19.74 2.72 -27.28
CA ASN A 80 -18.89 3.83 -26.88
C ASN A 80 -17.95 3.41 -25.74
N LEU A 81 -16.64 3.43 -26.01
CA LEU A 81 -15.60 3.06 -25.03
C LEU A 81 -15.64 3.94 -23.77
N THR A 82 -15.93 5.24 -23.91
CA THR A 82 -15.98 6.19 -22.79
C THR A 82 -17.06 5.82 -21.76
N GLN A 83 -18.13 5.15 -22.18
CA GLN A 83 -19.16 4.66 -21.26
C GLN A 83 -18.69 3.48 -20.42
N ARG A 84 -17.55 2.86 -20.74
CA ARG A 84 -16.94 1.73 -20.02
C ARG A 84 -15.54 2.06 -19.47
N THR A 85 -15.00 3.24 -19.76
CA THR A 85 -13.82 3.78 -19.09
C THR A 85 -14.15 4.06 -17.62
N ILE A 86 -13.25 3.67 -16.73
CA ILE A 86 -13.33 3.98 -15.30
C ILE A 86 -12.44 5.17 -15.02
N PHE A 87 -12.96 6.18 -14.34
CA PHE A 87 -12.20 7.34 -13.85
C PHE A 87 -11.95 7.16 -12.36
N ILE A 88 -10.68 6.96 -11.98
CA ILE A 88 -10.26 6.77 -10.59
C ILE A 88 -10.26 8.11 -9.86
N GLU A 89 -10.74 8.09 -8.62
CA GLU A 89 -10.87 9.25 -7.75
C GLU A 89 -10.06 9.11 -6.47
N SER A 90 -9.89 7.87 -5.97
CA SER A 90 -9.17 7.63 -4.72
C SER A 90 -8.77 6.18 -4.49
N ILE A 91 -7.86 6.01 -3.53
CA ILE A 91 -7.58 4.74 -2.86
C ILE A 91 -8.07 4.85 -1.42
N ASP A 92 -8.95 3.95 -1.02
CA ASP A 92 -9.36 3.78 0.37
C ASP A 92 -8.43 2.78 1.05
N ALA A 93 -7.98 3.10 2.26
CA ALA A 93 -7.15 2.24 3.08
C ALA A 93 -7.85 1.94 4.41
N THR A 94 -7.78 0.69 4.84
CA THR A 94 -8.17 0.25 6.18
C THR A 94 -7.01 -0.54 6.77
N ILE A 95 -6.59 -0.20 7.98
CA ILE A 95 -5.40 -0.74 8.63
C ILE A 95 -5.81 -1.46 9.91
N GLY A 96 -5.52 -2.74 9.97
CA GLY A 96 -5.48 -3.52 11.21
C GLY A 96 -4.06 -3.74 11.72
N PHE A 97 -3.95 -4.29 12.92
CA PHE A 97 -2.68 -4.74 13.49
C PHE A 97 -2.70 -6.25 13.64
N LEU A 98 -1.67 -6.95 13.15
CA LEU A 98 -1.59 -8.41 13.31
C LEU A 98 -1.27 -8.83 14.74
N ASP A 99 -0.57 -7.98 15.50
CA ASP A 99 -0.40 -8.10 16.95
C ASP A 99 -1.49 -7.26 17.64
N PRO A 100 -2.51 -7.88 18.28
CA PRO A 100 -3.60 -7.15 18.92
C PRO A 100 -3.17 -6.42 20.21
N GLU A 101 -1.97 -6.69 20.73
CA GLU A 101 -1.47 -6.10 21.97
C GLU A 101 -0.63 -4.83 21.74
N VAL A 102 -0.50 -4.37 20.49
CA VAL A 102 0.25 -3.15 20.16
C VAL A 102 -0.45 -1.91 20.72
N PHE A 103 -1.77 -1.86 20.60
CA PHE A 103 -2.61 -0.76 21.04
C PHE A 103 -3.74 -1.28 21.90
N THR A 104 -4.09 -0.52 22.93
CA THR A 104 -5.32 -0.73 23.70
C THR A 104 -6.54 -0.37 22.85
N GLU A 105 -7.73 -0.87 23.24
CA GLU A 105 -8.99 -0.56 22.54
C GLU A 105 -9.28 0.95 22.48
N ALA A 106 -8.96 1.69 23.55
CA ALA A 106 -9.12 3.14 23.59
C ALA A 106 -8.17 3.84 22.60
N GLU A 107 -6.93 3.38 22.48
CA GLU A 107 -5.98 3.90 21.49
C GLU A 107 -6.44 3.57 20.06
N LEU A 108 -6.92 2.35 19.80
CA LEU A 108 -7.46 1.97 18.49
C LEU A 108 -8.66 2.83 18.08
N THR A 109 -9.56 3.08 19.03
CA THR A 109 -10.71 3.96 18.81
C THR A 109 -10.27 5.38 18.47
N GLN A 110 -9.24 5.89 19.17
CA GLN A 110 -8.68 7.21 18.89
C GLN A 110 -8.02 7.27 17.51
N LEU A 111 -7.22 6.26 17.14
CA LEU A 111 -6.60 6.18 15.81
C LEU A 111 -7.63 6.15 14.68
N GLU A 112 -8.76 5.48 14.88
CA GLU A 112 -9.87 5.49 13.92
C GLU A 112 -10.54 6.87 13.85
N ALA A 113 -10.81 7.49 15.00
CA ALA A 113 -11.41 8.83 15.07
C ALA A 113 -10.52 9.90 14.40
N ASP A 114 -9.21 9.75 14.49
CA ASP A 114 -8.22 10.61 13.83
C ASP A 114 -8.05 10.28 12.32
N GLY A 115 -8.74 9.26 11.81
CA GLY A 115 -8.65 8.85 10.41
C GLY A 115 -7.33 8.18 10.06
N LEU A 116 -6.63 7.57 11.03
CA LEU A 116 -5.31 6.95 10.80
C LEU A 116 -5.40 5.47 10.43
N THR A 117 -6.47 4.79 10.82
CA THR A 117 -6.71 3.37 10.50
C THR A 117 -7.79 3.15 9.45
N ARG A 118 -8.55 4.19 9.08
CA ARG A 118 -9.53 4.15 8.00
C ARG A 118 -9.62 5.51 7.33
N PHE A 119 -9.15 5.59 6.09
CA PHE A 119 -9.09 6.86 5.35
C PHE A 119 -9.12 6.67 3.85
N ARG A 120 -9.16 7.80 3.15
CA ARG A 120 -9.15 7.89 1.70
C ARG A 120 -8.03 8.81 1.26
N THR A 121 -7.20 8.33 0.36
CA THR A 121 -6.13 9.09 -0.28
C THR A 121 -6.55 9.42 -1.71
N PRO A 122 -6.51 10.69 -2.15
CA PRO A 122 -6.77 11.06 -3.53
C PRO A 122 -5.82 10.32 -4.48
N ALA A 123 -6.37 9.78 -5.56
CA ALA A 123 -5.62 9.16 -6.65
C ALA A 123 -6.41 9.38 -7.94
N SER A 124 -5.74 9.66 -9.04
CA SER A 124 -6.42 9.94 -10.30
C SER A 124 -5.84 9.15 -11.45
N GLY A 125 -6.71 8.81 -12.39
CA GLY A 125 -6.35 8.03 -13.58
C GLY A 125 -7.61 7.64 -14.34
N SER A 126 -7.44 7.22 -15.58
CA SER A 126 -8.50 6.62 -16.36
C SER A 126 -8.07 5.24 -16.84
N ILE A 127 -8.98 4.28 -16.83
CA ILE A 127 -8.70 2.92 -17.23
C ILE A 127 -9.67 2.53 -18.33
N ASP A 128 -9.15 2.32 -19.53
CA ASP A 128 -9.94 1.86 -20.66
C ASP A 128 -10.50 0.45 -20.43
N PRO A 129 -11.67 0.11 -21.00
CA PRO A 129 -12.25 -1.21 -20.88
C PRO A 129 -11.43 -2.29 -21.61
N ASN A 130 -11.85 -3.54 -21.48
CA ASN A 130 -11.26 -4.73 -22.09
C ASN A 130 -9.86 -5.06 -21.55
N GLY A 131 -9.67 -4.91 -20.25
CA GLY A 131 -8.41 -5.26 -19.58
C GLY A 131 -7.38 -4.14 -19.55
N GLY A 132 -7.78 -2.90 -19.81
CA GLY A 132 -6.90 -1.74 -19.67
C GLY A 132 -6.29 -1.66 -18.26
N LEU A 133 -5.08 -1.13 -18.19
CA LEU A 133 -4.27 -1.07 -16.97
C LEU A 133 -3.88 0.36 -16.63
N VAL A 134 -3.80 0.66 -15.34
CA VAL A 134 -3.17 1.88 -14.84
C VAL A 134 -2.38 1.57 -13.58
N THR A 135 -1.26 2.26 -13.39
CA THR A 135 -0.58 2.32 -12.10
C THR A 135 -0.95 3.62 -11.40
N LEU A 136 -1.30 3.52 -10.12
CA LEU A 136 -1.62 4.67 -9.28
C LEU A 136 -0.53 4.85 -8.22
N GLN A 137 -0.61 5.93 -7.45
CA GLN A 137 0.21 6.14 -6.26
C GLN A 137 -0.68 6.67 -5.14
N ALA A 138 -0.55 6.10 -3.95
CA ALA A 138 -1.27 6.55 -2.77
C ALA A 138 -0.48 6.22 -1.49
N VAL A 139 -0.47 7.13 -0.53
CA VAL A 139 0.00 6.81 0.83
C VAL A 139 -1.08 5.95 1.50
N ILE A 140 -0.72 4.75 1.95
CA ILE A 140 -1.62 3.78 2.61
C ILE A 140 -1.24 3.48 4.06
N VAL A 141 -0.12 4.02 4.53
CA VAL A 141 0.23 4.10 5.95
C VAL A 141 0.72 5.52 6.19
N PRO A 142 -0.07 6.40 6.85
CA PRO A 142 0.29 7.80 7.00
C PRO A 142 1.42 7.98 8.02
N PRO A 143 2.26 9.03 7.90
CA PRO A 143 3.36 9.28 8.83
C PRO A 143 2.88 9.51 10.27
N GLU A 144 1.68 10.05 10.46
CA GLU A 144 1.06 10.23 11.78
C GLU A 144 0.80 8.87 12.47
N LEU A 145 0.41 7.84 11.70
CA LEU A 145 0.28 6.49 12.24
C LEU A 145 1.65 5.91 12.59
N LEU A 146 2.67 6.15 11.77
CA LEU A 146 4.05 5.74 12.08
C LEU A 146 4.54 6.39 13.38
N ALA A 147 4.26 7.68 13.58
CA ALA A 147 4.57 8.39 14.82
C ALA A 147 3.86 7.79 16.04
N ALA A 148 2.60 7.35 15.90
CA ALA A 148 1.87 6.63 16.95
C ALA A 148 2.43 5.22 17.23
N ILE A 149 3.01 4.56 16.22
CA ILE A 149 3.67 3.25 16.33
C ILE A 149 5.06 3.37 16.97
N ALA A 150 5.80 4.46 16.73
CA ALA A 150 7.16 4.68 17.23
C ALA A 150 7.38 4.36 18.73
N PRO A 151 6.53 4.82 19.67
CA PRO A 151 6.68 4.48 21.09
C PRO A 151 6.30 3.03 21.43
N LYS A 152 5.62 2.30 20.54
CA LYS A 152 5.23 0.89 20.73
C LYS A 152 6.34 -0.08 20.34
N LEU A 153 7.35 0.39 19.60
CA LEU A 153 8.56 -0.37 19.29
C LEU A 153 9.51 -0.33 20.49
N THR A 154 9.80 -1.50 21.03
CA THR A 154 10.68 -1.70 22.20
C THR A 154 11.80 -2.67 21.84
N PRO A 155 12.85 -2.84 22.67
CA PRO A 155 13.85 -3.87 22.43
C PRO A 155 13.28 -5.30 22.33
N GLN A 156 12.11 -5.55 22.93
CA GLN A 156 11.38 -6.83 22.85
C GLN A 156 10.39 -6.89 21.67
N ARG A 157 10.00 -5.74 21.12
CA ARG A 157 9.13 -5.60 19.96
C ARG A 157 9.82 -4.69 18.94
N ASP A 158 10.77 -5.24 18.21
CA ASP A 158 11.59 -4.51 17.23
C ASP A 158 10.84 -4.19 15.93
N ARG A 159 9.66 -4.79 15.73
CA ARG A 159 8.82 -4.65 14.54
C ARG A 159 7.34 -4.83 14.86
N ILE A 160 6.48 -4.19 14.06
CA ILE A 160 5.03 -4.31 14.09
C ILE A 160 4.54 -4.55 12.65
N THR A 161 3.65 -5.53 12.45
CA THR A 161 3.07 -5.79 11.13
C THR A 161 1.63 -5.29 11.07
N LEU A 162 1.37 -4.42 10.11
CA LEU A 162 0.06 -3.89 9.77
C LEU A 162 -0.65 -4.81 8.78
N ASP A 163 -1.94 -5.05 9.00
CA ASP A 163 -2.85 -5.67 8.03
C ASP A 163 -3.53 -4.58 7.21
N VAL A 164 -2.87 -4.09 6.15
CA VAL A 164 -3.44 -3.03 5.31
C VAL A 164 -4.33 -3.64 4.24
N ARG A 165 -5.55 -3.11 4.11
CA ARG A 165 -6.50 -3.46 3.05
C ARG A 165 -6.79 -2.21 2.24
N VAL A 166 -6.67 -2.33 0.93
CA VAL A 166 -6.84 -1.21 0.00
C VAL A 166 -7.92 -1.50 -1.02
N GLN A 167 -8.65 -0.45 -1.41
CA GLN A 167 -9.63 -0.49 -2.49
C GLN A 167 -9.47 0.75 -3.36
N ALA A 168 -9.43 0.57 -4.67
CA ALA A 168 -9.57 1.69 -5.59
C ALA A 168 -11.04 2.06 -5.69
N ARG A 169 -11.33 3.36 -5.77
CA ARG A 169 -12.66 3.89 -6.07
C ARG A 169 -12.59 4.83 -7.26
N GLY A 170 -13.62 4.76 -8.08
CA GLY A 170 -13.81 5.65 -9.20
C GLY A 170 -15.26 5.70 -9.64
N THR A 171 -15.46 6.27 -10.82
CA THR A 171 -16.77 6.36 -11.46
C THR A 171 -16.74 5.84 -12.89
N ASN A 172 -17.86 5.27 -13.31
CA ASN A 172 -18.14 4.87 -14.68
C ASN A 172 -19.54 5.37 -15.06
N ALA A 173 -19.64 6.21 -16.09
CA ALA A 173 -20.91 6.81 -16.53
C ALA A 173 -21.74 7.45 -15.38
N GLY A 174 -21.07 8.06 -14.39
CA GLY A 174 -21.70 8.68 -13.23
C GLY A 174 -22.11 7.72 -12.09
N THR A 175 -21.86 6.41 -12.24
CA THR A 175 -22.06 5.41 -11.18
C THR A 175 -20.74 5.09 -10.50
N SER A 176 -20.75 4.91 -9.17
CA SER A 176 -19.54 4.53 -8.43
C SER A 176 -19.13 3.08 -8.74
N VAL A 177 -17.82 2.88 -8.87
CA VAL A 177 -17.19 1.57 -9.08
C VAL A 177 -16.08 1.40 -8.04
N THR A 178 -15.99 0.22 -7.45
CA THR A 178 -15.02 -0.13 -6.42
C THR A 178 -14.28 -1.41 -6.79
N SER A 179 -13.00 -1.49 -6.45
CA SER A 179 -12.23 -2.71 -6.67
C SER A 179 -12.47 -3.75 -5.57
N ASN A 180 -11.94 -4.95 -5.79
CA ASN A 180 -11.69 -5.92 -4.73
C ASN A 180 -10.92 -5.28 -3.55
N SER A 181 -11.14 -5.82 -2.35
CA SER A 181 -10.29 -5.51 -1.19
C SER A 181 -8.97 -6.25 -1.34
N PHE A 182 -7.91 -5.50 -1.67
CA PHE A 182 -6.57 -6.05 -1.81
C PHE A 182 -5.83 -5.98 -0.47
N ARG A 183 -5.38 -7.13 0.02
CA ARG A 183 -4.66 -7.24 1.30
C ARG A 183 -3.16 -7.11 1.05
N TYR A 184 -2.52 -6.18 1.75
CA TYR A 184 -1.10 -5.87 1.61
C TYR A 184 -0.45 -5.61 2.98
N PRO A 185 0.18 -6.61 3.61
CA PRO A 185 0.78 -6.42 4.91
C PRO A 185 2.01 -5.50 4.83
N VAL A 186 2.16 -4.60 5.81
CA VAL A 186 3.30 -3.67 5.89
C VAL A 186 4.02 -3.86 7.22
N LEU A 187 5.32 -4.16 7.16
CA LEU A 187 6.19 -4.26 8.34
C LEU A 187 6.75 -2.88 8.70
N VAL A 188 6.40 -2.38 9.88
CA VAL A 188 6.97 -1.16 10.47
C VAL A 188 8.05 -1.54 11.46
N CYS A 189 9.23 -0.95 11.35
CA CYS A 189 10.35 -1.25 12.24
C CYS A 189 11.29 -0.05 12.38
N ARG A 190 12.21 -0.13 13.34
CA ARG A 190 13.29 0.88 13.51
C ARG A 190 14.58 0.35 12.90
N ASP A 191 15.27 1.19 12.13
CA ASP A 191 16.58 0.92 11.50
C ASP A 191 16.66 -0.33 10.61
N CYS A 192 15.52 -0.93 10.29
CA CYS A 192 15.47 -2.21 9.60
C CYS A 192 15.75 -2.11 8.10
N LEU A 193 15.83 -0.88 7.57
CA LEU A 193 16.24 -0.60 6.20
C LEU A 193 17.62 0.06 6.15
N ALA A 194 18.25 0.35 7.28
CA ALA A 194 19.58 0.95 7.32
C ALA A 194 20.66 -0.13 7.21
N GLY A 195 21.54 0.01 6.22
CA GLY A 195 22.79 -0.77 6.10
C GLY A 195 23.97 0.11 6.51
N VAL A 196 24.63 -0.15 7.64
CA VAL A 196 25.81 0.63 8.05
C VAL A 196 27.03 0.18 7.24
N VAL A 197 27.52 1.04 6.34
CA VAL A 197 28.66 0.71 5.45
C VAL A 197 30.02 1.13 6.02
N GLY A 198 30.06 1.93 7.08
CA GLY A 198 31.29 2.39 7.73
C GLY A 198 31.13 3.74 8.42
N ALA A 199 32.26 4.36 8.79
CA ALA A 199 32.29 5.71 9.34
C ALA A 199 32.26 6.76 8.21
N CYS A 200 31.51 7.85 8.39
CA CYS A 200 31.25 8.85 7.33
C CYS A 200 32.50 9.59 6.82
N ASP A 201 33.61 9.53 7.54
CA ASP A 201 34.93 10.08 7.18
C ASP A 201 35.83 9.06 6.47
N THR A 202 35.45 7.79 6.46
CA THR A 202 36.20 6.68 5.85
C THR A 202 35.56 6.08 4.60
N ILE A 203 34.29 6.36 4.36
CA ILE A 203 33.59 5.87 3.17
C ILE A 203 34.12 6.53 1.90
N ASP A 204 34.19 5.75 0.82
CA ASP A 204 34.65 6.20 -0.49
C ASP A 204 33.72 7.30 -1.04
N PRO A 205 34.21 8.53 -1.30
CA PRO A 205 33.38 9.60 -1.86
C PRO A 205 32.84 9.28 -3.27
N ASP A 206 33.52 8.40 -4.01
CA ASP A 206 33.11 7.96 -5.34
C ASP A 206 32.31 6.64 -5.31
N GLY A 207 32.01 6.13 -4.10
CA GLY A 207 31.25 4.91 -3.89
C GLY A 207 29.79 5.00 -4.37
N THR A 208 29.25 3.88 -4.85
CA THR A 208 27.81 3.77 -5.15
C THR A 208 27.08 3.23 -3.92
N TYR A 209 26.32 4.10 -3.28
CA TYR A 209 25.54 3.78 -2.08
C TYR A 209 24.05 3.64 -2.40
N GLN A 210 23.41 2.64 -1.82
CA GLN A 210 21.98 2.40 -1.95
C GLN A 210 21.20 3.57 -1.32
N GLN A 211 20.28 4.13 -2.08
CA GLN A 211 19.50 5.32 -1.68
C GLN A 211 18.16 4.95 -1.03
N GLY A 212 17.89 3.67 -0.80
CA GLY A 212 16.58 3.19 -0.34
C GLY A 212 15.57 3.01 -1.46
N GLY A 213 14.28 3.01 -1.09
CA GLY A 213 13.17 2.90 -2.05
C GLY A 213 13.00 4.13 -2.93
N ALA A 214 12.54 3.93 -4.17
CA ALA A 214 12.48 4.99 -5.17
C ALA A 214 11.43 6.09 -4.86
N CYS A 215 10.35 5.75 -4.15
CA CYS A 215 9.35 6.72 -3.70
C CYS A 215 9.60 7.28 -2.30
N ASN A 216 10.27 6.48 -1.46
CA ASN A 216 10.60 6.84 -0.11
C ASN A 216 11.88 6.09 0.27
N PRO A 217 13.00 6.79 0.55
CA PRO A 217 14.26 6.16 0.95
C PRO A 217 14.13 5.19 2.13
N LEU A 218 13.14 5.43 2.99
CA LEU A 218 12.88 4.64 4.19
C LEU A 218 11.79 3.59 3.99
N GLN A 219 11.57 3.14 2.75
CA GLN A 219 10.60 2.12 2.37
C GLN A 219 11.22 1.08 1.40
N ASP A 220 10.93 -0.21 1.60
CA ASP A 220 11.15 -1.38 0.70
C ASP A 220 12.57 -1.62 0.14
N GLY A 221 13.49 -0.68 0.26
CA GLY A 221 14.88 -0.76 -0.17
C GLY A 221 15.80 -0.49 1.01
N LEU A 222 16.95 -1.16 1.00
CA LEU A 222 18.03 -0.82 1.91
C LEU A 222 18.56 0.57 1.54
N VAL A 223 18.79 1.39 2.57
CA VAL A 223 19.52 2.64 2.46
C VAL A 223 20.87 2.42 3.13
N ASP A 224 21.94 2.62 2.37
CA ASP A 224 23.27 2.60 2.95
C ASP A 224 23.44 3.84 3.80
N CYS A 225 23.96 3.67 5.00
CA CYS A 225 24.15 4.69 6.01
C CYS A 225 25.58 4.64 6.54
N CYS A 226 26.07 5.77 7.05
CA CYS A 226 27.36 5.85 7.70
C CYS A 226 27.23 6.39 9.12
N THR A 227 28.23 6.15 9.96
CA THR A 227 28.27 6.66 11.34
C THR A 227 29.18 7.88 11.42
N THR A 228 28.70 8.99 11.99
CA THR A 228 29.54 10.18 12.24
C THR A 228 30.53 9.93 13.39
N ALA A 229 31.50 10.83 13.57
CA ALA A 229 32.46 10.73 14.68
C ALA A 229 31.79 10.73 16.07
N GLU A 230 30.61 11.34 16.17
CA GLU A 230 29.76 11.38 17.38
C GLU A 230 28.90 10.12 17.57
N GLY A 231 29.00 9.13 16.68
CA GLY A 231 28.20 7.91 16.74
C GLY A 231 26.79 8.05 16.17
N THR A 232 26.47 9.16 15.48
CA THR A 232 25.14 9.37 14.90
C THR A 232 25.03 8.69 13.55
N LEU A 233 23.90 8.04 13.28
CA LEU A 233 23.62 7.42 11.99
C LEU A 233 23.21 8.49 10.96
N ARG A 234 23.83 8.48 9.78
CA ARG A 234 23.51 9.36 8.66
C ARG A 234 23.10 8.55 7.44
N CYS A 235 21.87 8.76 6.98
CA CYS A 235 21.26 8.08 5.83
C CYS A 235 20.70 9.10 4.83
N PRO A 236 20.91 8.94 3.51
CA PRO A 236 21.87 8.02 2.91
C PRO A 236 23.32 8.36 3.32
N ALA A 237 24.23 7.40 3.14
CA ALA A 237 25.65 7.56 3.39
C ALA A 237 26.20 8.65 2.44
N VAL A 238 26.79 9.69 3.02
CA VAL A 238 27.44 10.77 2.27
C VAL A 238 28.81 10.96 2.88
N ALA A 239 29.86 10.83 2.06
CA ALA A 239 31.23 11.09 2.50
C ALA A 239 31.34 12.53 3.00
N THR A 240 31.94 12.72 4.17
CA THR A 240 32.22 14.07 4.66
C THR A 240 33.43 14.57 3.87
N PRO A 241 33.32 15.69 3.12
CA PRO A 241 34.47 16.17 2.35
C PRO A 241 35.62 16.45 3.31
N THR A 242 36.77 15.82 3.07
CA THR A 242 38.00 16.12 3.79
C THR A 242 38.28 17.59 3.54
N SER A 243 38.14 18.43 4.58
CA SER A 243 38.48 19.85 4.49
C SER A 243 39.89 19.95 3.91
N PRO A 244 40.12 20.69 2.81
CA PRO A 244 41.45 20.79 2.23
C PRO A 244 42.37 21.33 3.30
N ALA A 245 43.41 20.56 3.63
CA ALA A 245 44.43 20.96 4.59
C ALA A 245 44.89 22.37 4.22
N ALA A 246 44.77 23.30 5.17
CA ALA A 246 45.20 24.68 4.98
C ALA A 246 46.64 24.67 4.45
N ALA A 247 46.84 25.21 3.24
CA ALA A 247 48.15 25.27 2.62
C ALA A 247 49.13 25.96 3.59
N PRO A 248 50.29 25.36 3.91
CA PRO A 248 51.29 26.02 4.71
C PRO A 248 51.76 27.28 3.97
N ARG A 249 51.70 28.42 4.67
CA ARG A 249 52.30 29.69 4.22
C ARG A 249 53.80 29.70 4.42
#